data_AF-A0A9E5UAI4-F1
#
_entry.id   AF-A0A9E5UAI4-F1
#
_cell.length_a   1.000
_cell.length_b   1.000
_cell.length_c   1.000
_cell.angle_alpha   90.00
_cell.angle_beta   90.00
_cell.angle_gamma   90.00
#
_symmetry.space_group_name_H-M   'P 1'
#
loop_
_entity.id
_entity.type
_entity.pdbx_description
1 polymer ?
#
loop_
_entity_poly.entity_id
_entity_poly.type
_entity_poly.pdbx_seq_one_letter_code
_entity_poly.pdbx_strand_id
1 'polypeptide(L)' 'TEAAAIGIWDHDRVNRVTHWDARCKQLFGLSPDVEASYEVFLKGLHPDDRDHVHEGVQAAITPGGSGVYNVEYRA' A
#
# COMPACT_ATOMS: atom_id res chain seq x y z
N THR A 1 -17.75 -14.78 12.11
CA THR A 1 -16.62 -14.98 11.18
C THR A 1 -16.15 -13.60 10.74
N GLU A 2 -15.19 -13.01 11.45
CA GLU A 2 -14.52 -11.81 10.97
C GLU A 2 -13.65 -12.24 9.78
N ALA A 3 -14.15 -12.00 8.57
CA ALA A 3 -13.33 -12.09 7.38
C ALA A 3 -12.19 -11.08 7.55
N ALA A 4 -10.95 -11.55 7.49
CA ALA A 4 -9.75 -10.71 7.52
C ALA A 4 -10.02 -9.46 6.68
N ALA A 5 -9.81 -8.27 7.26
CA ALA A 5 -10.16 -7.04 6.61
C ALA A 5 -9.13 -6.71 5.51
N ILE A 6 -9.28 -7.40 4.38
CA ILE A 6 -8.40 -7.29 3.23
C ILE A 6 -8.99 -6.22 2.31
N GLY A 7 -8.25 -5.14 2.09
CA GLY A 7 -8.46 -4.24 0.96
C GLY A 7 -7.50 -4.62 -0.17
N ILE A 8 -7.92 -4.42 -1.41
CA ILE A 8 -7.08 -4.63 -2.59
C ILE A 8 -6.74 -3.27 -3.19
N TRP A 9 -5.47 -3.11 -3.55
CA TRP A 9 -4.99 -1.97 -4.30
C TRP A 9 -4.11 -2.43 -5.45
N ASP A 10 -4.16 -1.68 -6.55
CA ASP A 10 -3.33 -1.89 -7.73
C ASP A 10 -2.46 -0.64 -7.94
N HIS A 11 -1.20 -0.83 -8.30
CA HIS A 11 -0.28 0.25 -8.59
C HIS A 11 0.28 0.10 -10.00
N ASP A 12 -0.27 0.92 -10.90
CA ASP A 12 0.27 1.08 -12.23
C ASP A 12 1.48 2.01 -12.16
N ARG A 13 2.67 1.41 -12.17
CA ARG A 13 3.93 2.13 -12.17
C ARG A 13 4.20 2.90 -13.47
N VAL A 14 3.66 2.47 -14.60
CA VAL A 14 3.88 3.10 -15.91
C VAL A 14 3.10 4.42 -15.96
N ASN A 15 1.83 4.38 -15.55
CA ASN A 15 0.95 5.55 -15.54
C ASN A 15 1.00 6.32 -14.22
N ARG A 16 1.72 5.82 -13.21
CA ARG A 16 1.80 6.35 -11.84
C ARG A 16 0.43 6.47 -11.15
N VAL A 17 -0.51 5.62 -11.54
CA VAL A 17 -1.87 5.60 -10.99
C VAL A 17 -1.97 4.49 -9.96
N THR A 18 -2.60 4.78 -8.82
CA THR A 18 -2.87 3.76 -7.80
C THR A 18 -4.37 3.64 -7.62
N HIS A 19 -4.92 2.46 -7.88
CA HIS A 19 -6.34 2.18 -7.71
C HIS A 19 -6.56 1.52 -6.36
N TRP A 20 -7.31 2.19 -5.49
CA TRP A 20 -7.67 1.67 -4.17
C TRP A 20 -9.16 1.38 -4.18
N ASP A 21 -9.53 0.18 -3.76
CA ASP A 21 -10.94 -0.10 -3.50
C ASP A 21 -11.43 0.70 -2.27
N ALA A 22 -12.75 0.79 -2.11
CA ALA A 22 -13.36 1.54 -1.01
C ALA A 22 -12.96 0.97 0.37
N ARG A 23 -12.66 -0.32 0.46
CA ARG A 23 -12.28 -0.99 1.70
C ARG A 23 -10.85 -0.65 2.10
N CYS A 24 -9.92 -0.59 1.15
CA CYS A 24 -8.56 -0.09 1.32
C CYS A 24 -8.57 1.33 1.86
N LYS A 25 -9.39 2.22 1.26
CA LYS A 25 -9.53 3.60 1.77
C LYS A 25 -10.06 3.63 3.20
N GLN A 26 -11.08 2.82 3.52
CA GLN A 26 -11.61 2.71 4.89
C GLN A 26 -10.58 2.19 5.89
N LEU A 27 -9.80 1.17 5.53
CA LEU A 27 -8.77 0.58 6.39
C LEU A 27 -7.65 1.58 6.72
N PHE A 28 -7.33 2.46 5.78
CA PHE A 28 -6.36 3.54 5.96
C PHE A 28 -6.96 4.83 6.52
N GLY A 29 -8.25 4.84 6.89
CA GLY A 29 -8.92 6.04 7.42
C GLY A 29 -9.04 7.19 6.41
N LEU A 30 -8.96 6.90 5.11
CA LEU A 30 -9.01 7.89 4.04
C LEU A 30 -10.46 8.17 3.61
N SER A 31 -10.73 9.42 3.25
CA SER A 31 -11.98 9.78 2.57
C SER A 31 -12.09 9.04 1.23
N PRO A 32 -13.28 8.60 0.80
CA PRO A 32 -13.50 7.99 -0.51
C PRO A 32 -13.05 8.88 -1.67
N ASP A 33 -13.02 10.20 -1.48
CA ASP A 33 -12.65 11.18 -2.49
C ASP A 33 -11.13 11.43 -2.59
N VAL A 34 -10.34 10.90 -1.65
CA VAL A 34 -8.88 11.01 -1.72
C VAL A 34 -8.36 10.18 -2.88
N GLU A 35 -7.58 10.81 -3.74
CA GLU A 35 -6.80 10.14 -4.76
C GLU A 35 -5.66 9.37 -4.07
N ALA A 36 -5.69 8.05 -4.20
CA ALA A 36 -4.71 7.22 -3.56
C ALA A 36 -3.39 7.29 -4.32
N SER A 37 -2.30 7.50 -3.58
CA SER A 37 -0.95 7.48 -4.11
C SER A 37 -0.04 6.69 -3.18
N TYR A 38 1.11 6.28 -3.69
CA TYR A 38 2.13 5.63 -2.86
C TYR A 38 2.60 6.52 -1.69
N GLU A 39 2.57 7.84 -1.85
CA GLU A 39 2.92 8.77 -0.78
C GLU A 39 1.83 8.84 0.30
N VAL A 40 0.55 8.78 -0.09
CA VAL A 40 -0.58 8.70 0.85
C VAL A 40 -0.52 7.41 1.64
N PHE A 41 -0.20 6.29 0.98
CA PHE A 41 0.05 5.00 1.61
C PHE A 41 1.12 5.10 2.70
N LEU A 42 2.34 5.55 2.35
CA LEU A 42 3.45 5.63 3.32
C LEU A 42 3.15 6.55 4.50
N LYS A 43 2.39 7.64 4.28
CA LYS A 43 1.98 8.54 5.36
C LYS A 43 0.98 7.91 6.34
N GLY A 44 0.15 7.00 5.85
CA GLY A 44 -0.81 6.24 6.65
C GLY A 44 -0.19 5.06 7.41
N LEU A 45 1.12 4.87 7.36
CA LEU A 45 1.83 3.87 8.16
C LEU A 45 2.37 4.50 9.44
N HIS A 46 2.48 3.67 10.48
CA HIS A 46 3.23 4.01 11.68
C HIS A 46 4.65 4.47 11.31
N PRO A 47 5.17 5.58 11.87
CA PRO A 47 6.46 6.16 11.49
C PRO A 47 7.63 5.16 11.46
N ASP A 48 7.69 4.28 12.46
CA ASP A 48 8.76 3.27 12.59
C ASP A 48 8.72 2.18 11.50
N ASP A 49 7.56 1.96 10.86
CA ASP A 49 7.39 0.90 9.88
C ASP A 49 7.60 1.40 8.44
N ARG A 50 7.65 2.73 8.23
CA ARG A 50 7.70 3.35 6.89
C ARG A 50 8.89 2.92 6.07
N ASP A 51 10.07 2.92 6.67
CA ASP A 51 11.32 2.60 5.97
C ASP A 51 11.34 1.11 5.58
N HIS A 52 10.98 0.23 6.51
CA HIS A 52 10.88 -1.20 6.27
C HIS A 52 9.88 -1.54 5.15
N VAL A 53 8.69 -0.93 5.19
CA VAL A 53 7.66 -1.09 4.17
C VAL A 53 8.15 -0.57 2.82
N HIS A 54 8.78 0.61 2.81
CA HIS A 54 9.32 1.19 1.58
C HIS A 54 10.38 0.30 0.93
N GLU A 55 11.31 -0.25 1.72
CA GLU A 55 12.34 -1.18 1.24
C GLU A 55 11.73 -2.45 0.64
N GLY A 56 10.71 -3.03 1.31
CA GLY A 56 10.00 -4.20 0.79
C GLY A 56 9.34 -3.92 -0.57
N VAL A 57 8.73 -2.75 -0.72
CA VAL A 57 8.14 -2.33 -2.01
C VAL A 57 9.24 -2.18 -3.06
N GLN A 58 10.36 -1.52 -2.74
CA GLN A 58 11.47 -1.35 -3.68
C GLN A 58 12.05 -2.69 -4.13
N ALA A 59 12.24 -3.65 -3.20
CA ALA A 59 12.73 -4.99 -3.50
C ALA A 59 11.80 -5.76 -4.45
N ALA A 60 10.48 -5.59 -4.30
CA ALA A 60 9.50 -6.26 -5.16
C ALA A 60 9.43 -5.65 -6.56
N ILE A 61 9.56 -4.33 -6.70
CA ILE A 61 9.40 -3.62 -7.99
C ILE A 61 10.73 -3.45 -8.77
N THR A 62 11.86 -3.79 -8.18
CA THR A 62 13.16 -3.69 -8.84
C THR A 62 13.30 -4.79 -9.90
N PRO A 63 13.72 -4.46 -11.15
CA PRO A 63 13.99 -5.47 -12.17
C PRO A 63 15.05 -6.47 -11.68
N GLY A 64 14.72 -7.76 -11.66
CA GLY A 64 15.58 -8.82 -11.09
C GLY A 64 15.45 -9.02 -9.57
N GLY A 65 14.55 -8.28 -8.91
CA GLY A 65 14.15 -8.50 -7.52
C GLY A 65 13.24 -9.73 -7.35
N SER A 66 12.71 -9.91 -6.15
CA SER A 66 11.88 -11.09 -5.81
C SER A 66 10.56 -11.15 -6.60
N GLY A 67 10.05 -9.99 -7.04
CA GLY A 67 8.69 -9.87 -7.60
C GLY A 67 7.58 -10.17 -6.58
N VAL A 68 7.95 -10.43 -5.32
CA VAL A 68 7.04 -10.80 -4.24
C VAL A 68 7.12 -9.73 -3.16
N TYR A 69 5.97 -9.14 -2.85
CA TYR A 69 5.80 -8.20 -1.76
C TYR A 69 4.93 -8.82 -0.67
N ASN A 70 5.50 -9.03 0.52
CA ASN A 70 4.78 -9.49 1.70
C ASN A 70 5.42 -8.85 2.94
N VAL A 71 4.76 -7.83 3.49
CA VAL A 71 5.25 -7.05 4.63
C VAL A 71 4.09 -6.85 5.60
N GLU A 72 4.36 -7.03 6.89
CA GLU A 72 3.44 -6.71 7.98
C GLU A 72 3.84 -5.37 8.60
N TYR A 73 2.87 -4.50 8.86
CA TYR A 73 3.09 -3.17 9.42
C TYR A 73 1.86 -2.70 10.21
N ARG A 74 2.05 -1.65 11.01
CA ARG A 74 0.97 -0.96 11.73
C ARG A 74 0.49 0.25 10.91
N ALA A 75 -0.84 0.43 10.88
CA ALA A 75 -1.48 1.64 10.34
C ALA A 75 -1.56 2.73 11.41
#